data_AF-A0A947ENM6-F1
#
_entry.id   AF-A0A947ENM6-F1
#
_cell.length_a   1.000
_cell.length_b   1.000
_cell.length_c   1.000
_cell.angle_alpha   90.00
_cell.angle_beta   90.00
_cell.angle_gamma   90.00
#
_symmetry.space_group_name_H-M   'P 1'
#
loop_
_entity.id
_entity.type
_entity.pdbx_description
1 polymer ?
#
loop_
_entity_poly.entity_id
_entity_poly.type
_entity_poly.pdbx_seq_one_letter_code
_entity_poly.pdbx_strand_id
1 'polypeptide(L)'
;GGGGVIRIVTDPARARRAQFGKSLIDYDIPITFTSDKRFYNPMYNSYSGTFFNSFGAIDWHPNVVVDTQGVGQFSFLNYGLPAVKLYIEGIVNDDEFVSDVVELKIQ
;
A
#
# COMPACT_ATOMS: atom_id res chain seq x y z
N GLY A 1 59.57 -30.10 -19.54
CA GLY A 1 58.14 -29.78 -19.68
C GLY A 1 57.35 -31.05 -19.57
N GLY A 2 56.62 -31.24 -18.47
CA GLY A 2 55.79 -32.42 -18.23
C GLY A 2 54.34 -31.99 -18.06
N GLY A 3 53.57 -32.00 -19.14
CA GLY A 3 52.14 -31.70 -19.13
C GLY A 3 51.35 -32.93 -18.74
N GLY A 4 51.09 -33.12 -17.45
CA GLY A 4 50.18 -34.14 -16.97
C GLY A 4 48.73 -33.77 -17.31
N VAL A 5 47.99 -34.68 -17.94
CA VAL A 5 46.58 -34.49 -18.25
C VAL A 5 45.75 -35.25 -17.22
N ILE A 6 44.85 -34.54 -16.53
CA ILE A 6 43.86 -35.18 -15.66
C ILE A 6 42.63 -35.52 -16.52
N ARG A 7 42.24 -36.79 -16.55
CA ARG A 7 41.05 -37.25 -17.25
C ARG A 7 40.05 -37.83 -16.26
N ILE A 8 38.91 -37.16 -16.14
CA ILE A 8 37.78 -37.63 -15.35
C ILE A 8 36.84 -38.38 -16.29
N VAL A 9 36.54 -39.63 -15.95
CA VAL A 9 35.62 -40.49 -16.71
C VAL A 9 34.49 -40.90 -15.79
N THR A 10 33.27 -40.59 -16.19
CA THR A 10 32.05 -40.94 -15.45
C THR A 10 31.45 -42.21 -16.04
N ASP A 11 31.27 -43.24 -15.22
CA ASP A 11 30.59 -44.47 -15.62
C ASP A 11 29.07 -44.23 -15.75
N PRO A 12 28.49 -44.29 -16.96
CA PRO A 12 27.07 -44.03 -17.17
C PRO A 12 26.17 -45.10 -16.55
N ALA A 13 26.67 -46.32 -16.32
CA ALA A 13 25.91 -47.39 -15.67
C ALA A 13 25.70 -47.13 -14.17
N ARG A 14 26.50 -46.23 -13.58
CA ARG A 14 26.40 -45.80 -12.18
C ARG A 14 25.82 -44.40 -12.02
N ALA A 15 25.25 -43.82 -13.08
CA ALA A 15 24.54 -42.56 -13.00
C ALA A 15 23.37 -42.71 -12.02
N ARG A 16 23.52 -42.16 -10.81
CA ARG A 16 22.45 -42.09 -9.82
C ARG A 16 21.34 -41.28 -10.46
N ARG A 17 20.21 -41.93 -10.80
CA ARG A 17 19.01 -41.20 -11.26
C ARG A 17 18.67 -40.21 -10.16
N ALA A 18 18.87 -38.92 -10.42
CA ALA A 18 18.31 -37.89 -9.58
C ALA A 18 16.79 -38.07 -9.64
N GLN A 19 16.21 -38.63 -8.58
CA GLN A 19 14.78 -38.58 -8.40
C GLN A 19 14.45 -37.13 -8.08
N PHE A 20 14.26 -36.34 -9.13
CA PHE A 20 13.59 -35.05 -9.02
C PHE A 20 12.12 -35.35 -8.73
N GLY A 21 11.81 -35.69 -7.47
CA GLY A 21 10.46 -35.56 -6.98
C GLY A 21 10.08 -34.09 -7.15
N LYS A 22 9.02 -33.81 -7.90
CA LYS A 22 8.49 -32.44 -8.06
C LYS A 22 8.16 -31.91 -6.66
N SER A 23 9.04 -31.10 -6.08
CA SER A 23 8.70 -30.25 -4.95
C SER A 23 8.26 -28.90 -5.50
N LEU A 24 7.18 -28.89 -6.26
CA LEU A 24 6.46 -27.65 -6.51
C LEU A 24 5.36 -27.62 -5.44
N ILE A 25 5.60 -26.84 -4.38
CA ILE A 25 4.54 -26.47 -3.46
C ILE A 25 3.56 -25.65 -4.30
N ASP A 26 2.44 -26.27 -4.66
CA ASP A 26 1.35 -25.59 -5.35
C ASP A 26 0.60 -24.78 -4.28
N TYR A 27 0.65 -23.45 -4.36
CA TYR A 27 -0.09 -22.57 -3.47
C TYR A 27 -1.11 -21.81 -4.30
N ASP A 28 -2.37 -22.15 -4.08
CA ASP A 28 -3.49 -21.48 -4.72
C ASP A 28 -3.64 -20.10 -4.05
N ILE A 29 -3.10 -19.05 -4.68
CA ILE A 29 -3.30 -17.68 -4.18
C ILE A 29 -4.74 -17.30 -4.52
N PRO A 30 -5.63 -17.12 -3.53
CA PRO A 30 -6.97 -16.65 -3.82
C PRO A 30 -6.87 -15.26 -4.43
N ILE A 31 -7.31 -15.11 -5.69
CA ILE A 31 -7.48 -13.82 -6.36
C ILE A 31 -8.78 -13.20 -5.83
N THR A 32 -8.78 -12.85 -4.55
CA THR A 32 -9.93 -12.26 -3.88
C THR A 32 -9.59 -10.85 -3.45
N PHE A 33 -10.55 -9.95 -3.63
CA PHE A 33 -10.46 -8.61 -3.07
C PHE A 33 -10.62 -8.73 -1.55
N THR A 34 -9.72 -8.09 -0.81
CA THR A 34 -9.88 -7.94 0.64
C THR A 34 -11.03 -6.97 0.91
N SER A 35 -11.79 -7.20 1.98
CA SER A 35 -12.81 -6.22 2.39
C SER A 35 -12.18 -4.85 2.65
N ASP A 36 -12.99 -3.79 2.49
CA ASP A 36 -12.55 -2.42 2.71
C ASP A 36 -11.83 -2.27 4.05
N LYS A 37 -10.55 -1.91 3.99
CA LYS A 37 -9.75 -1.69 5.19
C LYS A 37 -10.14 -0.34 5.77
N ARG A 38 -10.59 -0.33 7.04
CA ARG A 38 -10.80 0.92 7.76
C ARG A 38 -9.50 1.71 7.83
N PHE A 39 -9.59 3.02 7.63
CA PHE A 39 -8.44 3.90 7.76
C PHE A 39 -7.82 3.74 9.16
N TYR A 40 -6.49 3.73 9.19
CA TYR A 40 -5.70 3.78 10.41
C TYR A 40 -4.86 5.04 10.36
N ASN A 41 -5.02 5.90 11.35
CA ASN A 41 -4.21 7.09 11.50
C ASN A 41 -2.82 6.72 12.02
N PRO A 42 -1.74 6.92 11.23
CA PRO A 42 -0.39 6.59 11.66
C PRO A 42 0.03 7.47 12.84
N MET A 43 0.70 6.88 13.83
CA MET A 43 1.34 7.67 14.88
C MET A 43 2.67 8.24 14.38
N TYR A 44 2.77 9.56 14.35
CA TYR A 44 3.99 10.27 13.97
C TYR A 44 4.77 10.74 15.21
N ASN A 45 6.10 10.73 15.12
CA ASN A 45 6.97 11.24 16.18
C ASN A 45 6.80 12.75 16.43
N SER A 46 6.41 13.50 15.39
CA SER A 46 6.13 14.92 15.46
C SER A 46 5.16 15.31 14.35
N TYR A 47 4.08 16.01 14.72
CA TYR A 47 3.09 16.57 13.79
C TYR A 47 3.48 17.96 13.26
N SER A 48 4.53 18.59 13.82
CA SER A 48 5.05 19.89 13.37
C SER A 48 6.34 19.77 12.55
N GLY A 49 6.86 18.55 12.35
CA GLY A 49 8.08 18.30 11.61
C GLY A 49 7.90 18.36 10.09
N THR A 50 9.00 18.55 9.37
CA THR A 50 9.01 18.58 7.89
C THR A 50 8.49 17.29 7.27
N PHE A 51 8.78 16.14 7.88
CA PHE A 51 8.28 14.85 7.42
C PHE A 51 6.74 14.80 7.41
N PHE A 52 6.11 15.17 8.52
CA PHE A 52 4.66 15.19 8.63
C PHE A 52 4.04 16.25 7.70
N ASN A 53 4.65 17.42 7.59
CA ASN A 53 4.16 18.46 6.67
C ASN A 53 4.15 17.99 5.20
N SER A 54 5.12 17.16 4.81
CA SER A 54 5.24 16.67 3.43
C SER A 54 4.42 15.40 3.16
N PHE A 55 4.26 14.51 4.15
CA PHE A 55 3.73 13.15 3.94
C PHE A 55 2.72 12.69 4.99
N GLY A 56 2.42 13.51 5.99
CA GLY A 56 1.52 13.19 7.08
C GLY A 56 0.07 13.15 6.62
N ALA A 57 -0.70 12.21 7.17
CA ALA A 57 -2.15 12.17 7.07
C ALA A 57 -2.74 12.32 8.47
N ILE A 58 -3.79 13.13 8.60
CA ILE A 58 -4.51 13.33 9.87
C ILE A 58 -5.70 12.37 9.95
N ASP A 59 -6.46 12.30 8.87
CA ASP A 59 -7.66 11.49 8.79
C ASP A 59 -7.99 11.16 7.33
N TRP A 60 -8.77 10.10 7.11
CA TRP A 60 -9.30 9.76 5.79
C TRP A 60 -10.68 9.14 5.93
N HIS A 61 -11.65 9.83 5.33
CA HIS A 61 -13.05 9.40 5.23
C HIS A 61 -13.35 8.95 3.79
N PRO A 62 -13.34 7.64 3.48
CA PRO A 62 -13.78 7.15 2.18
C PRO A 62 -15.32 7.17 2.09
N ASN A 63 -15.84 7.26 0.86
CA ASN A 63 -17.27 7.13 0.55
C ASN A 63 -18.16 8.09 1.36
N VAL A 64 -17.77 9.37 1.43
CA VAL A 64 -18.56 10.40 2.11
C VAL A 64 -19.91 10.55 1.41
N VAL A 65 -20.99 10.30 2.15
CA VAL A 65 -22.36 10.52 1.68
C VAL A 65 -22.78 11.91 2.12
N VAL A 66 -23.21 12.72 1.16
CA VAL A 66 -23.82 14.03 1.42
C VAL A 66 -25.33 13.88 1.60
N ASP A 67 -25.91 14.73 2.43
CA ASP A 67 -27.37 14.75 2.60
C ASP A 67 -28.09 15.34 1.38
N THR A 68 -29.42 15.39 1.43
CA THR A 68 -30.25 15.94 0.33
C THR A 68 -29.99 17.42 0.02
N GLN A 69 -29.29 18.15 0.89
CA GLN A 69 -28.88 19.55 0.70
C GLN A 69 -27.43 19.67 0.23
N GLY A 70 -26.76 18.54 -0.03
CA GLY A 70 -25.35 18.49 -0.44
C GLY A 70 -24.38 18.71 0.71
N VAL A 71 -24.80 18.55 1.97
CA VAL A 71 -23.95 18.75 3.13
C VAL A 71 -23.37 17.43 3.61
N GLY A 72 -22.04 17.37 3.69
CA GLY A 72 -21.30 16.30 4.37
C GLY A 72 -20.74 16.82 5.69
N GLN A 73 -20.76 15.99 6.74
CA GLN A 73 -20.17 16.32 8.05
C GLN A 73 -19.11 15.28 8.42
N PHE A 74 -17.97 15.76 8.89
CA PHE A 74 -16.89 14.91 9.40
C PHE A 74 -16.19 15.63 10.56
N SER A 75 -15.46 14.86 11.36
CA SER A 75 -14.65 15.35 12.47
C SER A 75 -13.33 14.59 12.49
N PHE A 76 -12.26 15.27 12.84
CA PHE A 76 -10.92 14.69 12.93
C PHE A 76 -10.23 15.13 14.23
N LEU A 77 -9.17 14.43 14.61
CA LEU A 77 -8.42 14.75 15.82
C LEU A 77 -7.66 16.08 15.67
N ASN A 78 -7.79 16.95 16.67
CA ASN A 78 -7.01 18.20 16.73
C ASN A 78 -5.62 17.93 17.31
N TYR A 79 -4.59 18.03 16.47
CA TYR A 79 -3.18 17.89 16.84
C TYR A 79 -2.50 19.21 17.24
N GLY A 80 -3.27 20.30 17.43
CA GLY A 80 -2.74 21.62 17.76
C GLY A 80 -2.05 22.32 16.58
N LEU A 81 -2.41 21.95 15.35
CA LEU A 81 -1.89 22.56 14.14
C LEU A 81 -2.68 23.84 13.82
N PRO A 82 -2.03 24.94 13.40
CA PRO A 82 -2.72 26.20 13.11
C PRO A 82 -3.59 26.12 11.85
N ALA A 83 -3.24 25.24 10.92
CA ALA A 83 -3.99 24.98 9.71
C ALA A 83 -3.75 23.55 9.22
N VAL A 84 -4.71 23.04 8.45
CA VAL A 84 -4.64 21.74 7.78
C VAL A 84 -5.12 21.87 6.34
N LYS A 85 -4.60 21.02 5.44
CA LYS A 85 -5.09 20.92 4.07
C LYS A 85 -6.09 19.77 3.98
N LEU A 86 -7.29 20.06 3.51
CA LEU A 86 -8.31 19.08 3.17
C LEU A 86 -8.26 18.84 1.67
N TYR A 87 -8.11 17.57 1.28
CA TYR A 87 -8.20 17.13 -0.10
C TYR A 87 -9.57 16.49 -0.29
N ILE A 88 -10.34 16.97 -1.27
CA ILE A 88 -11.68 16.47 -1.59
C ILE A 88 -11.59 15.87 -2.99
N GLU A 89 -11.74 14.55 -3.09
CA GLU A 89 -11.62 13.84 -4.37
C GLU A 89 -12.73 12.80 -4.52
N GLY A 90 -13.25 12.65 -5.73
CA GLY A 90 -14.25 11.63 -6.01
C GLY A 90 -14.90 11.76 -7.39
N ILE A 91 -15.80 10.81 -7.66
CA ILE A 91 -16.73 10.87 -8.79
C ILE A 91 -18.09 11.28 -8.25
N VAL A 92 -18.68 12.33 -8.81
CA VAL A 92 -20.03 12.82 -8.52
C VAL A 92 -20.91 12.68 -9.76
N ASN A 93 -22.23 12.66 -9.57
CA ASN A 93 -23.20 12.57 -10.67
C ASN A 93 -22.92 11.41 -11.65
N ASP A 94 -22.34 10.31 -11.16
CA ASP A 94 -21.95 9.09 -11.87
C ASP A 94 -20.77 9.20 -12.88
N ASP A 95 -20.39 10.38 -13.35
CA ASP A 95 -19.32 10.53 -14.37
C ASP A 95 -18.37 11.74 -14.19
N GLU A 96 -18.62 12.61 -13.23
CA GLU A 96 -17.86 13.85 -13.06
C GLU A 96 -16.77 13.68 -11.99
N PHE A 97 -15.50 13.82 -12.37
CA PHE A 97 -14.39 13.83 -11.43
C PHE A 97 -14.22 15.21 -10.78
N VAL A 98 -14.15 15.23 -9.45
CA VAL A 98 -13.86 16.41 -8.64
C VAL A 98 -12.56 16.17 -7.88
N SER A 99 -11.68 17.18 -7.88
CA SER A 99 -10.50 17.25 -7.02
C SER A 99 -10.30 18.70 -6.60
N ASP A 100 -10.33 18.96 -5.30
CA ASP A 100 -10.12 20.29 -4.74
C ASP A 100 -9.32 20.22 -3.44
N VAL A 101 -8.62 21.31 -3.12
CA VAL A 101 -7.80 21.44 -1.93
C VAL A 101 -8.18 22.70 -1.17
N VAL A 102 -8.68 22.51 0.05
CA VAL A 102 -9.10 23.61 0.93
C VAL A 102 -8.16 23.69 2.12
N GLU A 103 -7.63 24.88 2.38
CA GLU A 103 -6.88 25.14 3.62
C GLU A 103 -7.84 25.57 4.74
N LEU A 104 -7.89 24.78 5.80
CA LEU A 104 -8.71 25.03 6.98
C LEU A 104 -7.83 25.58 8.09
N LYS A 105 -8.14 26.77 8.58
CA LYS A 105 -7.49 27.33 9.79
C LYS A 105 -8.22 26.81 11.01
N ILE A 106 -7.47 26.19 11.93
CA ILE A 106 -8.01 25.63 13.16
C ILE A 106 -7.81 26.66 14.27
N GLN A 107 -8.91 27.04 14.93
CA GLN A 107 -8.91 27.99 16.06
C GLN A 107 -8.60 27.30 17.38
#